data_AF-A0A1A9RRX6-F1
#
_entry.id   AF-A0A1A9RRX6-F1
#
_cell.length_a   1.000
_cell.length_b   1.000
_cell.length_c   1.000
_cell.angle_alpha   90.00
_cell.angle_beta   90.00
_cell.angle_gamma   90.00
#
_symmetry.space_group_name_H-M   'P 1'
#
loop_
_entity.id
_entity.type
_entity.pdbx_description
1 polymer ?
#
loop_
_entity_poly.entity_id
_entity_poly.type
_entity_poly.pdbx_seq_one_letter_code
_entity_poly.pdbx_strand_id
1 'polypeptide(L)'
;MKPATSELVATLPPESFGSGYPYLDIRNTAYLAALWEEPVTYVVQFAQALDSVTAGYFLSCYIERYRPDEWVSLNEDIVRQETGLGRGRWYKVRDTLLNAGILTNERDIGVSMYRLNGDRLESLLRQHADLSLCAIAAAPVSLNRLHLKTLLHHGLSFKTCLLLAVVQADTPHTALADRQAYSPWVPLPEQVVTERTFLSRTEQRRAAEDLRNIGVLETKYDGFPRIRHCRYSLQRLAELSDSYMQTITI
;
A
#
# COMPACT_ATOMS: atom_id res chain seq x y z
N MET A 1 54.73 17.35 -38.73
CA MET A 1 54.54 18.66 -38.07
C MET A 1 53.37 19.41 -38.69
N LYS A 2 52.24 19.42 -37.99
CA LYS A 2 51.30 20.54 -37.79
C LYS A 2 50.14 19.98 -36.93
N PRO A 3 49.85 20.55 -35.75
CA PRO A 3 48.85 20.01 -34.83
C PRO A 3 47.46 20.57 -35.20
N ALA A 4 46.45 19.70 -35.19
CA ALA A 4 45.05 20.11 -35.29
C ALA A 4 44.50 20.35 -33.89
N THR A 5 44.40 21.64 -33.57
CA THR A 5 43.35 22.32 -32.77
C THR A 5 42.58 21.49 -31.75
N SER A 6 42.95 21.72 -30.49
CA SER A 6 42.13 21.55 -29.29
C SER A 6 40.79 22.28 -29.46
N GLU A 7 39.69 21.54 -29.53
CA GLU A 7 38.35 22.11 -29.39
C GLU A 7 38.16 22.58 -27.95
N LEU A 8 37.99 23.89 -27.82
CA LEU A 8 37.66 24.57 -26.58
C LEU A 8 36.29 24.09 -26.09
N VAL A 9 36.28 23.44 -24.93
CA VAL A 9 35.08 23.27 -24.11
C VAL A 9 34.53 24.66 -23.82
N ALA A 10 33.44 25.02 -24.48
CA ALA A 10 32.70 26.23 -24.19
C ALA A 10 32.07 26.09 -22.80
N THR A 11 32.78 26.58 -21.77
CA THR A 11 32.23 26.85 -20.46
C THR A 11 31.13 27.89 -20.62
N LEU A 12 29.88 27.47 -20.47
CA LEU A 12 28.73 28.36 -20.37
C LEU A 12 28.92 29.33 -19.19
N PRO A 13 28.63 30.63 -19.34
CA PRO A 13 28.80 31.61 -18.28
C PRO A 13 27.79 31.37 -17.14
N PRO A 14 28.17 31.57 -15.87
CA PRO A 14 27.31 31.33 -14.72
C PRO A 14 26.38 32.54 -14.47
N GLU A 15 25.72 33.07 -15.49
CA GLU A 15 24.81 34.20 -15.33
C GLU A 15 23.59 34.04 -16.23
N SER A 16 22.75 33.08 -15.87
CA SER A 16 21.34 33.02 -16.31
C SER A 16 20.44 32.46 -15.20
N PHE A 17 20.83 32.64 -13.93
CA PHE A 17 19.90 32.50 -12.81
C PHE A 17 19.10 33.79 -12.69
N GLY A 18 18.26 34.04 -13.70
CA GLY A 18 17.20 35.02 -13.62
C GLY A 18 16.33 34.68 -12.41
N SER A 19 16.20 35.65 -11.51
CA SER A 19 15.37 35.60 -10.31
C SER A 19 13.91 35.35 -10.69
N GLY A 20 13.49 34.08 -10.68
CA GLY A 20 12.18 33.69 -11.20
C GLY A 20 11.60 32.37 -10.70
N TYR A 21 12.03 31.84 -9.55
CA TYR A 21 11.43 30.62 -9.00
C TYR A 21 11.22 30.69 -7.48
N PRO A 22 10.05 31.18 -7.01
CA PRO A 22 9.58 30.83 -5.67
C PRO A 22 8.19 30.15 -5.64
N TYR A 23 7.56 29.91 -6.80
CA TYR A 23 6.18 29.42 -6.90
C TYR A 23 5.95 28.32 -7.96
N LEU A 24 7.02 27.68 -8.45
CA LEU A 24 6.95 26.32 -9.02
C LEU A 24 6.96 25.35 -7.82
N ASP A 25 6.04 25.50 -6.88
CA ASP A 25 4.64 25.06 -6.87
C ASP A 25 4.59 23.82 -5.98
N ILE A 26 4.40 24.04 -4.69
CA ILE A 26 4.36 23.00 -3.65
C ILE A 26 3.40 21.86 -4.07
N ARG A 27 2.35 22.18 -4.82
CA ARG A 27 1.43 21.21 -5.43
C ARG A 27 2.16 20.28 -6.39
N ASN A 28 2.85 20.81 -7.40
CA ASN A 28 3.60 20.00 -8.37
C ASN A 28 4.63 19.10 -7.69
N THR A 29 5.30 19.59 -6.63
CA THR A 29 6.25 18.78 -5.86
C THR A 29 5.56 17.63 -5.13
N ALA A 30 4.38 17.86 -4.55
CA ALA A 30 3.61 16.82 -3.85
C ALA A 30 3.04 15.75 -4.80
N TYR A 31 2.53 16.15 -5.98
CA TYR A 31 2.10 15.20 -7.01
C TYR A 31 3.26 14.32 -7.50
N LEU A 32 4.43 14.92 -7.73
CA LEU A 32 5.63 14.17 -8.09
C LEU A 32 6.09 13.24 -6.96
N ALA A 33 6.09 13.73 -5.71
CA ALA A 33 6.41 12.90 -4.55
C ALA A 33 5.48 11.67 -4.44
N ALA A 34 4.19 11.84 -4.69
CA ALA A 34 3.22 10.75 -4.69
C ALA A 34 3.48 9.69 -5.78
N LEU A 35 4.06 10.08 -6.93
CA LEU A 35 4.48 9.13 -7.98
C LEU A 35 5.69 8.29 -7.57
N TRP A 36 6.55 8.83 -6.71
CA TRP A 36 7.77 8.16 -6.22
C TRP A 36 7.57 7.39 -4.91
N GLU A 37 6.36 7.39 -4.33
CA GLU A 37 6.09 6.56 -3.16
C GLU A 37 6.11 5.08 -3.51
N GLU A 38 7.02 4.34 -2.88
CA GLU A 38 7.10 2.90 -3.03
C GLU A 38 5.82 2.23 -2.52
N PRO A 39 5.26 1.25 -3.27
CA PRO A 39 4.06 0.54 -2.85
C PRO A 39 4.35 -0.35 -1.64
N VAL A 40 3.36 -0.46 -0.75
CA VAL A 40 3.47 -1.38 0.38
C VAL A 40 3.25 -2.81 -0.13
N THR A 41 4.23 -3.68 0.12
CA THR A 41 4.12 -5.11 -0.26
C THR A 41 3.44 -5.89 0.85
N TYR A 42 2.18 -6.28 0.66
CA TYR A 42 1.44 -7.06 1.64
C TYR A 42 1.85 -8.54 1.61
N VAL A 43 2.23 -9.06 2.78
CA VAL A 43 2.63 -10.46 2.98
C VAL A 43 1.52 -11.21 3.72
N VAL A 44 0.80 -12.07 3.01
CA VAL A 44 -0.37 -12.80 3.55
C VAL A 44 0.02 -13.74 4.69
N GLN A 45 1.23 -14.29 4.68
CA GLN A 45 1.74 -15.19 5.71
C GLN A 45 1.78 -14.53 7.09
N PHE A 46 2.01 -13.22 7.19
CA PHE A 46 1.92 -12.52 8.48
C PHE A 46 0.50 -12.47 9.01
N ALA A 47 -0.51 -12.36 8.14
CA ALA A 47 -1.90 -12.39 8.55
C ALA A 47 -2.33 -13.80 8.96
N GLN A 48 -1.88 -14.83 8.26
CA GLN A 48 -2.11 -16.23 8.63
C GLN A 48 -1.48 -16.56 9.99
N ALA A 49 -0.22 -16.16 10.20
CA ALA A 49 0.51 -16.44 11.43
C ALA A 49 -0.14 -15.80 12.68
N LEU A 50 -0.81 -14.67 12.50
CA LEU A 50 -1.46 -13.89 13.57
C LEU A 50 -2.98 -14.07 13.61
N ASP A 51 -3.54 -14.86 12.71
CA ASP A 51 -4.99 -14.93 12.46
C ASP A 51 -5.65 -13.54 12.37
N SER A 52 -4.98 -12.59 11.71
CA SER A 52 -5.39 -11.19 11.68
C SER A 52 -4.84 -10.44 10.48
N VAL A 53 -5.73 -10.14 9.54
CA VAL A 53 -5.43 -9.32 8.35
C VAL A 53 -4.83 -7.96 8.72
N THR A 54 -5.31 -7.36 9.82
CA THR A 54 -4.85 -6.02 10.25
C THR A 54 -3.45 -6.07 10.86
N ALA A 55 -3.16 -7.08 11.68
CA ALA A 55 -1.84 -7.23 12.26
C ALA A 55 -0.80 -7.67 11.21
N GLY A 56 -1.18 -8.55 10.28
CA GLY A 56 -0.33 -8.92 9.14
C GLY A 56 -0.02 -7.74 8.21
N TYR A 57 -0.99 -6.88 7.96
CA TYR A 57 -0.77 -5.63 7.20
C TYR A 57 0.19 -4.69 7.94
N PHE A 58 0.00 -4.47 9.25
CA PHE A 58 0.93 -3.68 10.05
C PHE A 58 2.36 -4.23 9.99
N LEU A 59 2.52 -5.56 10.16
CA LEU A 59 3.84 -6.19 10.06
C LEU A 59 4.48 -5.99 8.69
N SER A 60 3.69 -6.10 7.61
CA SER A 60 4.18 -5.85 6.25
C SER A 60 4.77 -4.43 6.12
N CYS A 61 4.09 -3.41 6.68
CA CYS A 61 4.62 -2.05 6.72
C CYS A 61 5.83 -1.90 7.63
N TYR A 62 5.84 -2.58 8.78
CA TYR A 62 6.93 -2.48 9.76
C TYR A 62 8.24 -3.01 9.18
N ILE A 63 8.23 -4.21 8.59
CA ILE A 63 9.46 -4.86 8.11
C ILE A 63 10.03 -4.23 6.83
N GLU A 64 9.21 -3.50 6.07
CA GLU A 64 9.67 -2.70 4.93
C GLU A 64 10.60 -1.57 5.39
N ARG A 65 10.42 -1.09 6.63
CA ARG A 65 11.05 0.13 7.13
C ARG A 65 12.08 -0.10 8.22
N TYR A 66 11.85 -1.09 9.07
CA TYR A 66 12.64 -1.34 10.27
C TYR A 66 13.20 -2.75 10.23
N ARG A 67 14.42 -2.90 10.75
CA ARG A 67 15.00 -4.23 10.88
C ARG A 67 14.33 -4.99 12.03
N PRO A 68 14.22 -6.33 11.93
CA PRO A 68 13.99 -7.14 13.11
C PRO A 68 15.02 -6.79 14.20
N ASP A 69 14.58 -6.83 15.45
CA ASP A 69 15.37 -6.54 16.66
C ASP A 69 15.87 -5.09 16.82
N GLU A 70 15.49 -4.18 15.92
CA GLU A 70 15.68 -2.74 16.09
C GLU A 70 14.65 -2.16 17.06
N TRP A 71 15.12 -1.31 17.98
CA TRP A 71 14.25 -0.53 18.86
C TRP A 71 13.78 0.74 18.15
N VAL A 72 12.47 0.85 17.97
CA VAL A 72 11.83 1.95 17.25
C VAL A 72 10.81 2.67 18.12
N SER A 73 10.79 4.00 18.04
CA SER A 73 9.74 4.79 18.67
C SER A 73 8.48 4.73 17.81
N LEU A 74 7.39 4.19 18.36
CA LEU A 74 6.09 4.19 17.69
C LEU A 74 5.07 4.93 18.56
N ASN A 75 4.52 5.99 18.01
CA ASN A 75 3.36 6.67 18.57
C ASN A 75 2.18 6.59 17.59
N GLU A 76 1.01 7.08 18.01
CA GLU A 76 -0.21 7.01 17.22
C GLU A 76 -0.09 7.75 15.87
N ASP A 77 0.61 8.88 15.85
CA ASP A 77 0.78 9.70 14.65
C ASP A 77 1.69 9.03 13.63
N ILE A 78 2.83 8.48 14.07
CA ILE A 78 3.74 7.70 13.24
C ILE A 78 3.00 6.51 12.64
N VAL A 79 2.29 5.73 13.47
CA VAL A 79 1.56 4.55 12.97
C VAL A 79 0.46 4.95 11.99
N ARG A 80 -0.27 6.04 12.26
CA ARG A 80 -1.30 6.54 11.36
C ARG A 80 -0.71 7.00 10.02
N GLN A 81 0.42 7.71 10.04
CA GLN A 81 1.10 8.18 8.83
C GLN A 81 1.62 7.01 8.00
N GLU A 82 2.20 6.00 8.66
CA GLU A 82 2.88 4.90 7.99
C GLU A 82 1.94 3.80 7.48
N THR A 83 0.90 3.51 8.26
CA THR A 83 0.02 2.37 7.98
C THR A 83 -1.40 2.81 7.67
N GLY A 84 -1.78 4.04 7.98
CA GLY A 84 -3.16 4.50 7.88
C GLY A 84 -4.09 3.95 8.97
N LEU A 85 -3.54 3.22 9.95
CA LEU A 85 -4.34 2.69 11.06
C LEU A 85 -4.64 3.80 12.07
N GLY A 86 -5.93 4.01 12.32
CA GLY A 86 -6.37 4.90 13.40
C GLY A 86 -6.06 4.33 14.79
N ARG A 87 -6.05 5.22 15.80
CA ARG A 87 -5.75 4.95 17.22
C ARG A 87 -6.26 3.60 17.74
N GLY A 88 -7.57 3.35 17.64
CA GLY A 88 -8.17 2.13 18.17
C GLY A 88 -7.73 0.84 17.47
N ARG A 89 -7.41 0.90 16.17
CA ARG A 89 -6.88 -0.26 15.43
C ARG A 89 -5.42 -0.49 15.77
N TRP A 90 -4.64 0.57 15.91
CA TRP A 90 -3.25 0.49 16.34
C TRP A 90 -3.14 -0.23 17.70
N TYR A 91 -3.88 0.21 18.72
CA TYR A 91 -3.83 -0.44 20.03
C TYR A 91 -4.18 -1.93 19.98
N LYS A 92 -5.20 -2.32 19.21
CA LYS A 92 -5.54 -3.74 19.03
C LYS A 92 -4.41 -4.53 18.38
N VAL A 93 -3.77 -3.98 17.34
CA VAL A 93 -2.62 -4.61 16.69
C VAL A 93 -1.45 -4.73 17.67
N ARG A 94 -1.11 -3.64 18.36
CA ARG A 94 -0.05 -3.62 19.37
C ARG A 94 -0.28 -4.70 20.42
N ASP A 95 -1.47 -4.75 21.01
CA ASP A 95 -1.78 -5.72 22.05
C ASP A 95 -1.74 -7.16 21.50
N THR A 96 -2.18 -7.38 20.25
CA THR A 96 -2.04 -8.68 19.56
C THR A 96 -0.56 -9.09 19.45
N LEU A 97 0.31 -8.18 19.00
CA LEU A 97 1.74 -8.48 18.81
C LEU A 97 2.49 -8.64 20.13
N LEU A 98 2.13 -7.86 21.17
CA LEU A 98 2.67 -8.01 22.53
C LEU A 98 2.26 -9.37 23.12
N ASN A 99 0.99 -9.75 23.01
CA ASN A 99 0.48 -11.03 23.50
C ASN A 99 1.10 -12.23 22.78
N ALA A 100 1.37 -12.10 21.48
CA ALA A 100 2.08 -13.10 20.69
C ALA A 100 3.59 -13.16 20.99
N GLY A 101 4.12 -12.23 21.80
CA GLY A 101 5.56 -12.12 22.09
C GLY A 101 6.42 -11.70 20.89
N ILE A 102 5.79 -11.24 19.80
CA ILE A 102 6.48 -10.74 18.61
C ILE A 102 6.94 -9.30 18.83
N LEU A 103 6.17 -8.51 19.58
CA LEU A 103 6.57 -7.16 19.95
C LEU A 103 7.00 -7.14 21.41
N THR A 104 8.11 -6.46 21.68
CA THR A 104 8.55 -6.10 23.02
C THR A 104 8.39 -4.59 23.16
N ASN A 105 7.98 -4.12 24.34
CA ASN A 105 7.87 -2.69 24.64
C ASN A 105 8.80 -2.32 25.79
N GLU A 106 9.53 -1.23 25.62
CA GLU A 106 10.23 -0.52 26.67
C GLU A 106 9.72 0.91 26.74
N ARG A 107 9.73 1.49 27.93
CA ARG A 107 9.39 2.90 28.13
C ARG A 107 10.62 3.64 28.58
N ASP A 108 11.06 4.60 27.78
CA ASP A 108 12.16 5.49 28.11
C ASP A 108 11.70 6.94 28.00
N ILE A 109 11.90 7.71 29.08
CA ILE A 109 11.64 9.17 29.18
C ILE A 109 10.33 9.60 28.46
N GLY A 110 9.21 8.92 28.75
CA GLY A 110 7.89 9.27 28.20
C GLY A 110 7.61 8.82 26.77
N VAL A 111 8.55 8.13 26.12
CA VAL A 111 8.40 7.54 24.78
C VAL A 111 8.28 6.02 24.89
N SER A 112 7.33 5.44 24.16
CA SER A 112 7.20 3.98 24.06
C SER A 112 8.05 3.47 22.90
N MET A 113 9.09 2.73 23.24
CA MET A 113 9.98 2.04 22.31
C MET A 113 9.46 0.63 22.08
N TYR A 114 9.53 0.17 20.84
CA TYR A 114 9.10 -1.17 20.47
C TYR A 114 10.18 -1.88 19.70
N ARG A 115 10.29 -3.19 19.89
CA ARG A 115 11.20 -4.04 19.15
C ARG A 115 10.47 -5.28 18.67
N LEU A 116 10.64 -5.60 17.40
CA LEU A 116 10.11 -6.83 16.81
C LEU A 116 11.10 -7.99 17.05
N ASN A 117 10.66 -9.03 17.73
CA ASN A 117 11.40 -10.27 17.95
C ASN A 117 11.33 -11.14 16.69
N GLY A 118 12.42 -11.16 15.92
CA GLY A 118 12.50 -11.90 14.66
C GLY A 118 12.29 -13.41 14.83
N ASP A 119 12.95 -14.00 15.83
CA ASP A 119 12.87 -15.45 16.11
C ASP A 119 11.45 -15.91 16.43
N ARG A 120 10.69 -15.09 17.17
CA ARG A 120 9.29 -15.37 17.50
C ARG A 120 8.38 -15.22 16.30
N LEU A 121 8.58 -14.21 15.47
CA LEU A 121 7.85 -14.07 14.21
C LEU A 121 8.11 -15.28 13.30
N GLU A 122 9.37 -15.67 13.12
CA GLU A 122 9.76 -16.84 12.32
C GLU A 122 9.14 -18.14 12.84
N SER A 123 9.14 -18.33 14.16
CA SER A 123 8.51 -19.49 14.81
C SER A 123 7.01 -19.57 14.52
N LEU A 124 6.29 -18.44 14.60
CA LEU A 124 4.85 -18.40 14.31
C LEU A 124 4.55 -18.63 12.83
N LEU A 125 5.37 -18.08 11.93
CA LEU A 125 5.24 -18.32 10.50
C LEU A 125 5.36 -19.81 10.17
N ARG A 126 6.35 -20.50 10.76
CA ARG A 126 6.51 -21.96 10.57
C ARG A 126 5.34 -22.79 11.11
N GLN A 127 4.66 -22.30 12.15
CA GLN A 127 3.58 -23.04 12.80
C GLN A 127 2.21 -22.82 12.14
N HIS A 128 1.97 -21.64 11.58
CA HIS A 128 0.62 -21.19 11.25
C HIS A 128 0.46 -20.63 9.83
N ALA A 129 1.55 -20.30 9.13
CA ALA A 129 1.47 -19.80 7.76
C ALA A 129 1.63 -20.91 6.72
N ASP A 130 1.03 -20.72 5.55
CA ASP A 130 1.28 -21.56 4.39
C ASP A 130 2.61 -21.16 3.75
N LEU A 131 3.61 -22.02 3.94
CA LEU A 131 4.97 -21.90 3.40
C LEU A 131 5.21 -22.84 2.20
N SER A 132 4.15 -23.33 1.56
CA SER A 132 4.28 -24.10 0.33
C SER A 132 4.93 -23.26 -0.78
N LEU A 133 5.64 -23.91 -1.71
CA LEU A 133 6.27 -23.21 -2.84
C LEU A 133 5.26 -22.41 -3.66
N CYS A 134 4.03 -22.93 -3.80
CA CYS A 134 2.95 -22.22 -4.50
C CYS A 134 2.55 -20.94 -3.76
N ALA A 135 2.44 -20.98 -2.43
CA ALA A 135 2.07 -19.82 -1.62
C ALA A 135 3.19 -18.76 -1.58
N ILE A 136 4.46 -19.17 -1.56
CA ILE A 136 5.61 -18.26 -1.53
C ILE A 136 5.88 -17.67 -2.93
N ALA A 137 5.69 -18.43 -3.99
CA ALA A 137 5.90 -17.98 -5.37
C ALA A 137 4.71 -17.18 -5.93
N ALA A 138 3.59 -17.10 -5.21
CA ALA A 138 2.45 -16.30 -5.60
C ALA A 138 2.83 -14.82 -5.68
N ALA A 139 2.32 -14.12 -6.69
CA ALA A 139 2.60 -12.70 -6.87
C ALA A 139 2.09 -11.90 -5.64
N PRO A 140 2.97 -11.12 -4.98
CA PRO A 140 2.58 -10.38 -3.79
C PRO A 140 1.51 -9.34 -4.12
N VAL A 141 0.71 -8.98 -3.13
CA VAL A 141 -0.29 -7.92 -3.29
C VAL A 141 0.37 -6.58 -2.97
N SER A 142 0.64 -5.80 -4.01
CA SER A 142 1.22 -4.46 -3.87
C SER A 142 0.13 -3.40 -3.71
N LEU A 143 0.15 -2.70 -2.58
CA LEU A 143 -0.74 -1.59 -2.27
C LEU A 143 -0.10 -0.28 -2.73
N ASN A 144 -0.67 0.34 -3.76
CA ASN A 144 -0.26 1.69 -4.16
C ASN A 144 -0.52 2.67 -2.98
N ARG A 145 0.54 3.34 -2.50
CA ARG A 145 0.45 4.21 -1.32
C ARG A 145 -0.48 5.41 -1.51
N LEU A 146 -0.49 6.02 -2.71
CA LEU A 146 -1.41 7.11 -3.01
C LEU A 146 -2.86 6.62 -2.91
N HIS A 147 -3.22 5.53 -3.58
CA HIS A 147 -4.57 4.96 -3.49
C HIS A 147 -4.93 4.58 -2.05
N LEU A 148 -4.01 3.98 -1.30
CA LEU A 148 -4.23 3.65 0.11
C LEU A 148 -4.58 4.91 0.92
N LYS A 149 -3.76 5.97 0.85
CA LYS A 149 -3.97 7.23 1.56
C LYS A 149 -5.27 7.91 1.13
N THR A 150 -5.53 7.97 -0.18
CA THR A 150 -6.77 8.52 -0.75
C THR A 150 -8.00 7.81 -0.20
N LEU A 151 -8.07 6.47 -0.30
CA LEU A 151 -9.26 5.74 0.12
C LEU A 151 -9.46 5.79 1.65
N LEU A 152 -8.38 5.75 2.43
CA LEU A 152 -8.44 5.97 3.89
C LEU A 152 -8.94 7.37 4.24
N HIS A 153 -8.51 8.41 3.50
CA HIS A 153 -9.00 9.77 3.67
C HIS A 153 -10.51 9.86 3.44
N HIS A 154 -11.03 9.13 2.45
CA HIS A 154 -12.48 9.01 2.20
C HIS A 154 -13.21 8.02 3.13
N GLY A 155 -12.56 7.55 4.21
CA GLY A 155 -13.18 6.75 5.25
C GLY A 155 -13.25 5.25 4.96
N LEU A 156 -12.64 4.78 3.87
CA LEU A 156 -12.59 3.35 3.57
C LEU A 156 -11.58 2.65 4.47
N SER A 157 -11.68 1.32 4.55
CA SER A 157 -10.73 0.52 5.34
C SER A 157 -9.53 0.08 4.48
N PHE A 158 -8.38 -0.18 5.11
CA PHE A 158 -7.24 -0.77 4.40
C PHE A 158 -7.59 -2.14 3.77
N LYS A 159 -8.54 -2.90 4.35
CA LYS A 159 -9.06 -4.16 3.76
C LYS A 159 -9.76 -3.90 2.43
N THR A 160 -10.44 -2.77 2.34
CA THR A 160 -11.05 -2.27 1.11
C THR A 160 -9.99 -1.95 0.06
N CYS A 161 -8.88 -1.30 0.46
CA CYS A 161 -7.73 -1.07 -0.41
C CYS A 161 -7.05 -2.38 -0.84
N LEU A 162 -6.97 -3.37 0.06
CA LEU A 162 -6.40 -4.68 -0.21
C LEU A 162 -7.21 -5.47 -1.25
N LEU A 163 -8.54 -5.42 -1.15
CA LEU A 163 -9.41 -5.98 -2.19
C LEU A 163 -9.17 -5.30 -3.54
N LEU A 164 -9.10 -3.96 -3.57
CA LEU A 164 -8.83 -3.21 -4.80
C LEU A 164 -7.46 -3.57 -5.40
N ALA A 165 -6.43 -3.73 -4.57
CA ALA A 165 -5.09 -4.11 -5.03
C ALA A 165 -5.06 -5.50 -5.68
N VAL A 166 -5.84 -6.46 -5.17
CA VAL A 166 -6.00 -7.77 -5.85
C VAL A 166 -6.63 -7.60 -7.22
N VAL A 167 -7.70 -6.80 -7.33
CA VAL A 167 -8.35 -6.52 -8.62
C VAL A 167 -7.37 -5.87 -9.59
N GLN A 168 -6.57 -4.91 -9.12
CA GLN A 168 -5.56 -4.22 -9.91
C GLN A 168 -4.43 -5.15 -10.35
N ALA A 169 -3.99 -6.06 -9.50
CA ALA A 169 -2.95 -7.04 -9.81
C ALA A 169 -3.40 -8.04 -10.90
N ASP A 170 -4.69 -8.38 -10.93
CA ASP A 170 -5.25 -9.31 -11.92
C ASP A 170 -5.71 -8.59 -13.20
N THR A 171 -5.61 -7.26 -13.24
CA THR A 171 -5.96 -6.44 -14.40
C THR A 171 -4.83 -6.45 -15.43
N PRO A 172 -5.07 -6.90 -16.68
CA PRO A 172 -4.06 -6.86 -17.72
C PRO A 172 -3.56 -5.45 -17.99
N HIS A 173 -2.29 -5.34 -18.36
CA HIS A 173 -1.73 -4.06 -18.77
C HIS A 173 -2.47 -3.52 -20.01
N THR A 174 -2.91 -2.27 -19.93
CA THR A 174 -3.47 -1.52 -21.06
C THR A 174 -2.58 -0.32 -21.35
N ALA A 175 -2.16 -0.20 -22.61
CA ALA A 175 -1.35 0.92 -23.09
C ALA A 175 -2.07 2.25 -22.84
N LEU A 176 -1.29 3.32 -22.57
CA LEU A 176 -1.85 4.61 -22.17
C LEU A 176 -2.87 5.17 -23.18
N ALA A 177 -2.61 4.99 -24.48
CA ALA A 177 -3.48 5.47 -25.56
C ALA A 177 -4.84 4.75 -25.61
N ASP A 178 -4.91 3.51 -25.12
CA ASP A 178 -6.12 2.68 -25.16
C ASP A 178 -6.89 2.67 -23.84
N ARG A 179 -6.42 3.43 -22.83
CA ARG A 179 -7.07 3.47 -21.52
C ARG A 179 -8.43 4.13 -21.61
N GLN A 180 -9.43 3.42 -21.10
CA GLN A 180 -10.79 3.92 -20.95
C GLN A 180 -11.01 4.42 -19.51
N ALA A 181 -12.20 4.96 -19.25
CA ALA A 181 -12.60 5.39 -17.90
C ALA A 181 -12.65 4.23 -16.90
N TYR A 182 -12.80 2.99 -17.37
CA TYR A 182 -12.86 1.77 -16.56
C TYR A 182 -11.80 0.77 -16.98
N SER A 183 -11.37 -0.06 -16.03
CA SER A 183 -10.57 -1.24 -16.31
C SER A 183 -11.38 -2.28 -17.11
N PRO A 184 -10.72 -3.23 -17.80
CA PRO A 184 -11.41 -4.41 -18.31
C PRO A 184 -12.05 -5.20 -17.16
N TRP A 185 -13.05 -6.01 -17.50
CA TRP A 185 -13.65 -6.96 -16.55
C TRP A 185 -12.68 -8.11 -16.29
N VAL A 186 -12.41 -8.37 -15.02
CA VAL A 186 -11.56 -9.49 -14.57
C VAL A 186 -12.33 -10.43 -13.65
N PRO A 187 -12.07 -11.75 -13.72
CA PRO A 187 -12.64 -12.69 -12.76
C PRO A 187 -12.06 -12.42 -11.37
N LEU A 188 -12.91 -12.47 -10.34
CA LEU A 188 -12.51 -12.32 -8.94
C LEU A 188 -13.09 -13.44 -8.07
N PRO A 189 -12.59 -14.68 -8.21
CA PRO A 189 -13.02 -15.80 -7.39
C PRO A 189 -12.79 -15.52 -5.90
N GLU A 190 -13.75 -15.90 -5.05
CA GLU A 190 -13.67 -15.68 -3.61
C GLU A 190 -12.42 -16.33 -2.99
N GLN A 191 -12.11 -17.55 -3.42
CA GLN A 191 -10.97 -18.32 -2.93
C GLN A 191 -9.63 -17.65 -3.25
N VAL A 192 -9.44 -17.16 -4.48
CA VAL A 192 -8.21 -16.45 -4.89
C VAL A 192 -7.99 -15.20 -4.04
N VAL A 193 -9.06 -14.46 -3.75
CA VAL A 193 -8.96 -13.28 -2.86
C VAL A 193 -8.57 -13.72 -1.45
N THR A 194 -9.20 -14.77 -0.89
CA THR A 194 -8.86 -15.28 0.45
C THR A 194 -7.41 -15.74 0.52
N GLU A 195 -6.92 -16.48 -0.47
CA GLU A 195 -5.55 -16.98 -0.51
C GLU A 195 -4.51 -15.85 -0.54
N ARG A 196 -4.82 -14.74 -1.23
CA ARG A 196 -3.90 -13.61 -1.38
C ARG A 196 -3.99 -12.55 -0.27
N THR A 197 -5.11 -12.49 0.44
CA THR A 197 -5.41 -11.37 1.37
C THR A 197 -5.79 -11.80 2.77
N PHE A 198 -6.08 -13.09 2.96
CA PHE A 198 -6.66 -13.64 4.17
C PHE A 198 -8.00 -12.99 4.58
N LEU A 199 -8.67 -12.28 3.65
CA LEU A 199 -9.98 -11.69 3.88
C LEU A 199 -11.06 -12.77 3.86
N SER A 200 -11.85 -12.84 4.93
CA SER A 200 -13.04 -13.67 4.99
C SER A 200 -14.08 -13.22 3.96
N ARG A 201 -15.01 -14.12 3.61
CA ARG A 201 -16.14 -13.84 2.71
C ARG A 201 -16.91 -12.57 3.08
N THR A 202 -17.17 -12.39 4.37
CA THR A 202 -17.90 -11.22 4.89
C THR A 202 -17.10 -9.93 4.70
N GLU A 203 -15.78 -9.97 4.91
CA GLU A 203 -14.91 -8.82 4.71
C GLU A 203 -14.75 -8.48 3.24
N GLN A 204 -14.61 -9.47 2.36
CA GLN A 204 -14.61 -9.25 0.92
C GLN A 204 -15.90 -8.59 0.44
N ARG A 205 -17.06 -9.06 0.93
CA ARG A 205 -18.36 -8.47 0.58
C ARG A 205 -18.46 -7.01 1.02
N ARG A 206 -18.09 -6.72 2.28
CA ARG A 206 -18.10 -5.34 2.81
C ARG A 206 -17.13 -4.44 2.05
N ALA A 207 -15.92 -4.90 1.79
CA ALA A 207 -14.95 -4.16 0.98
C ALA A 207 -15.48 -3.88 -0.44
N ALA A 208 -16.12 -4.85 -1.09
CA ALA A 208 -16.73 -4.64 -2.40
C ALA A 208 -17.92 -3.67 -2.34
N GLU A 209 -18.73 -3.73 -1.29
CA GLU A 209 -19.82 -2.78 -1.03
C GLU A 209 -19.28 -1.34 -0.85
N ASP A 210 -18.26 -1.16 -0.02
CA ASP A 210 -17.62 0.14 0.21
C ASP A 210 -17.10 0.75 -1.09
N LEU A 211 -16.37 -0.03 -1.92
CA LEU A 211 -15.86 0.44 -3.20
C LEU A 211 -16.96 0.77 -4.22
N ARG A 212 -18.06 0.01 -4.21
CA ARG A 212 -19.23 0.28 -5.07
C ARG A 212 -19.93 1.56 -4.66
N ASN A 213 -20.09 1.79 -3.35
CA ASN A 213 -20.78 2.97 -2.81
C ASN A 213 -20.08 4.27 -3.20
N ILE A 214 -18.75 4.26 -3.35
CA ILE A 214 -17.97 5.42 -3.81
C ILE A 214 -17.76 5.47 -5.34
N GLY A 215 -18.32 4.50 -6.08
CA GLY A 215 -18.22 4.42 -7.55
C GLY A 215 -16.88 3.92 -8.08
N VAL A 216 -16.02 3.34 -7.23
CA VAL A 216 -14.69 2.85 -7.65
C VAL A 216 -14.77 1.44 -8.23
N LEU A 217 -15.65 0.58 -7.74
CA LEU A 217 -15.77 -0.80 -8.21
C LEU A 217 -17.14 -1.05 -8.82
N GLU A 218 -17.18 -1.86 -9.88
CA GLU A 218 -18.39 -2.49 -10.38
C GLU A 218 -18.24 -4.01 -10.32
N THR A 219 -19.34 -4.70 -10.03
CA THR A 219 -19.36 -6.16 -9.94
C THR A 219 -20.51 -6.71 -10.76
N LYS A 220 -20.24 -7.74 -11.55
CA LYS A 220 -21.27 -8.55 -12.22
C LYS A 220 -21.05 -10.02 -11.92
N TYR A 221 -22.09 -10.82 -12.10
CA TYR A 221 -21.99 -12.27 -12.08
C TYR A 221 -22.32 -12.79 -13.46
N ASP A 222 -21.47 -13.67 -13.98
CA ASP A 222 -21.57 -14.15 -15.35
C ASP A 222 -21.16 -15.63 -15.44
N GLY A 223 -21.65 -16.34 -16.47
CA GLY A 223 -21.30 -17.75 -16.77
C GLY A 223 -21.98 -18.84 -15.92
N PHE A 224 -21.69 -20.10 -16.27
CA PHE A 224 -22.05 -21.31 -15.52
C PHE A 224 -20.80 -22.22 -15.37
N PRO A 225 -20.31 -22.51 -14.15
CA PRO A 225 -20.80 -22.02 -12.86
C PRO A 225 -20.68 -20.49 -12.74
N ARG A 226 -21.48 -19.89 -11.85
CA ARG A 226 -21.61 -18.43 -11.71
C ARG A 226 -20.33 -17.82 -11.13
N ILE A 227 -19.58 -17.05 -11.93
CA ILE A 227 -18.32 -16.42 -11.52
C ILE A 227 -18.53 -14.93 -11.30
N ARG A 228 -18.00 -14.43 -10.17
CA ARG A 228 -17.94 -12.99 -9.87
C ARG A 228 -16.87 -12.35 -10.75
N HIS A 229 -17.28 -11.34 -11.51
CA HIS A 229 -16.39 -10.47 -12.27
C HIS A 229 -16.44 -9.07 -11.68
N CYS A 230 -15.32 -8.36 -11.77
CA CYS A 230 -15.23 -6.98 -11.33
C CYS A 230 -14.42 -6.13 -12.31
N ARG A 231 -14.64 -4.82 -12.24
CA ARG A 231 -13.80 -3.81 -12.87
C ARG A 231 -13.77 -2.59 -11.96
N TYR A 232 -12.76 -1.76 -12.09
CA TYR A 232 -12.66 -0.52 -11.33
C TYR A 232 -12.64 0.71 -12.25
N SER A 233 -13.14 1.82 -11.74
CA SER A 233 -13.17 3.10 -12.43
C SER A 233 -11.84 3.83 -12.23
N LEU A 234 -11.07 3.95 -13.30
CA LEU A 234 -9.82 4.73 -13.35
C LEU A 234 -10.13 6.22 -13.18
N GLN A 235 -11.20 6.69 -13.82
CA GLN A 235 -11.66 8.07 -13.69
C GLN A 235 -12.02 8.39 -12.24
N ARG A 236 -12.82 7.55 -11.59
CA ARG A 236 -13.25 7.81 -10.21
C ARG A 236 -12.09 7.78 -9.23
N LEU A 237 -11.15 6.85 -9.40
CA LEU A 237 -9.92 6.83 -8.60
C LEU A 237 -9.10 8.11 -8.79
N ALA A 238 -8.96 8.59 -10.03
CA ALA A 238 -8.25 9.84 -10.31
C ALA A 238 -8.92 11.05 -9.66
N GLU A 239 -10.25 11.17 -9.73
CA GLU A 239 -11.02 12.24 -9.07
C GLU A 239 -10.83 12.24 -7.54
N LEU A 240 -10.90 11.06 -6.92
CA LEU A 240 -10.69 10.92 -5.47
C LEU A 240 -9.25 11.27 -5.09
N SER A 241 -8.26 10.80 -5.87
CA SER A 241 -6.86 11.08 -5.61
C SER A 241 -6.52 12.56 -5.80
N ASP A 242 -7.04 13.23 -6.84
CA ASP A 242 -6.88 14.68 -7.03
C ASP A 242 -7.51 15.45 -5.86
N SER A 243 -8.73 15.10 -5.45
CA SER A 243 -9.37 15.71 -4.28
C SER A 243 -8.53 15.54 -3.01
N TYR A 244 -8.01 14.34 -2.73
CA TYR A 244 -7.12 14.10 -1.61
C TYR A 244 -5.83 14.93 -1.70
N MET A 245 -5.17 14.95 -2.86
CA MET A 245 -3.94 15.70 -3.08
C MET A 245 -4.13 17.20 -2.87
N GLN A 246 -5.29 17.74 -3.26
CA GLN A 246 -5.65 19.13 -2.96
C GLN A 246 -5.74 19.40 -1.46
N THR A 247 -6.21 18.45 -0.64
CA THR A 247 -6.30 18.64 0.82
C THR A 247 -4.95 18.72 1.53
N ILE A 248 -3.90 18.10 0.99
CA ILE A 248 -2.56 18.04 1.61
C ILE A 248 -1.58 19.08 1.04
N THR A 249 -2.00 19.84 0.03
CA THR A 249 -1.18 20.85 -0.67
C THR A 249 -1.68 22.28 -0.50
N ILE A 250 -2.70 22.48 0.33
CA ILE A 250 -3.20 23.78 0.81
C ILE A 250 -2.60 24.04 2.19
#